data_AF-A0A9R0RPG2-F1
#
_entry.id   AF-A0A9R0RPG2-F1
#
_cell.length_a   1.000
_cell.length_b   1.000
_cell.length_c   1.000
_cell.angle_alpha   90.00
_cell.angle_beta   90.00
_cell.angle_gamma   90.00
#
_symmetry.space_group_name_H-M   'P 1'
#
loop_
_entity.id
_entity.type
_entity.pdbx_description
1 polymer ?
#
loop_
_entity_poly.entity_id
_entity_poly.type
_entity_poly.pdbx_seq_one_letter_code
_entity_poly.pdbx_strand_id
1 'polypeptide(L)'
;MKLGVEMRGYSEEVVKAEEVEEKVRWVMASEGGMALRVRVAAAKDAAAEALQEGGSSNLAFAQFLKDMDISKKHTADAHYSGKLIPI
;
A
#
# COMPACT_ATOMS: atom_id res chain seq x y z
N MET A 1 -0.44 12.47 -0.78
CA MET A 1 -1.69 13.07 -1.33
C MET A 1 -2.67 13.31 -0.19
N LYS A 2 -3.30 14.49 -0.09
CA LYS A 2 -4.30 14.78 0.95
C LYS A 2 -5.67 14.21 0.54
N LEU A 3 -5.91 12.93 0.78
CA LEU A 3 -7.09 12.18 0.32
C LEU A 3 -8.21 12.04 1.37
N GLY A 4 -8.03 12.63 2.54
CA GLY A 4 -9.01 12.65 3.62
C GLY A 4 -9.03 14.01 4.30
N VAL A 5 -10.03 14.19 5.17
CA VAL A 5 -10.13 15.34 6.06
C VAL A 5 -9.99 14.81 7.48
N GLU A 6 -9.13 15.46 8.25
CA GLU A 6 -8.92 15.13 9.66
C GLU A 6 -10.17 15.49 10.49
N MET A 7 -10.49 14.61 11.44
CA MET A 7 -11.52 14.81 12.46
C MET A 7 -10.84 15.34 13.73
N ARG A 8 -11.21 16.55 14.17
CA ARG A 8 -10.73 17.10 15.44
C ARG A 8 -11.27 16.27 16.61
N GLY A 9 -10.44 16.06 17.63
CA GLY A 9 -10.78 15.23 18.78
C GLY A 9 -10.71 13.72 18.52
N TYR A 10 -10.16 13.27 17.38
CA TYR A 10 -9.99 11.83 17.10
C TYR A 10 -9.09 11.11 18.12
N SER A 11 -8.07 11.81 18.64
CA SER A 11 -7.19 11.29 19.68
C SER A 11 -7.77 11.39 21.09
N GLU A 12 -8.96 11.97 21.24
CA GLU A 12 -9.71 11.98 22.51
C GLU A 12 -10.58 10.72 22.59
N GLU A 13 -11.42 10.59 23.63
CA GLU A 13 -12.27 9.40 23.81
C GLU A 13 -13.42 9.34 22.79
N VAL A 14 -14.06 10.48 22.50
CA VAL A 14 -15.21 10.57 21.58
C VAL A 14 -15.18 11.88 20.80
N VAL A 15 -15.37 11.79 19.48
CA VAL A 15 -15.52 12.97 18.61
C VAL A 15 -16.91 13.57 18.79
N LYS A 16 -16.97 14.89 18.96
CA LYS A 16 -18.22 15.64 19.09
C LYS A 16 -19.10 15.52 17.84
N ALA A 17 -20.42 15.43 18.04
CA ALA A 17 -21.37 15.26 16.94
C ALA A 17 -21.30 16.41 15.92
N GLU A 18 -21.06 17.63 16.39
CA GLU A 18 -20.95 18.84 15.55
C GLU A 18 -19.75 18.74 14.60
N GLU A 19 -18.62 18.21 15.06
CA GLU A 19 -17.44 17.97 14.22
C GLU A 19 -17.76 16.92 13.15
N VAL A 20 -18.44 15.83 13.51
CA VAL A 20 -18.85 14.80 12.55
C VAL A 20 -19.76 15.40 11.48
N GLU A 21 -20.77 16.15 11.88
CA GLU A 21 -21.71 16.78 10.95
C GLU A 21 -20.98 17.75 10.01
N GLU A 22 -20.14 18.64 10.55
CA GLU A 22 -19.39 19.63 9.77
C GLU A 22 -18.53 18.94 8.71
N LYS A 23 -17.78 17.91 9.10
CA LYS A 23 -16.85 17.19 8.22
C LYS A 23 -17.58 16.36 7.17
N VAL A 24 -18.64 15.64 7.56
CA VAL A 24 -19.46 14.87 6.61
C VAL A 24 -20.10 15.81 5.59
N ARG A 25 -20.73 16.89 6.04
CA ARG A 25 -21.35 17.88 5.15
C ARG A 25 -20.31 18.51 4.22
N TRP A 26 -19.15 18.90 4.73
CA TRP A 26 -18.07 19.46 3.92
C TRP A 26 -17.60 18.46 2.86
N VAL A 27 -17.34 17.20 3.24
CA VAL A 27 -16.92 16.17 2.29
C VAL A 27 -17.98 15.99 1.22
N MET A 28 -19.26 15.88 1.58
CA MET A 28 -20.32 15.53 0.63
C MET A 28 -20.72 16.68 -0.28
N ALA A 29 -20.90 17.88 0.27
CA ALA A 29 -21.61 18.98 -0.40
C ALA A 29 -20.75 20.20 -0.76
N SER A 30 -19.48 20.26 -0.34
CA SER A 30 -18.60 21.40 -0.67
C SER A 30 -17.77 21.18 -1.93
N GLU A 31 -17.33 22.26 -2.56
CA GLU A 31 -16.35 22.24 -3.66
C GLU A 31 -15.02 21.59 -3.24
N GLY A 32 -14.58 21.85 -2.00
CA GLY A 32 -13.38 21.21 -1.45
C GLY A 32 -13.54 19.69 -1.33
N GLY A 33 -14.73 19.23 -0.95
CA GLY A 33 -15.11 17.82 -0.92
C GLY A 33 -15.15 17.18 -2.30
N MET A 34 -15.65 17.90 -3.31
CA MET A 34 -15.60 17.47 -4.71
C MET A 34 -14.16 17.32 -5.21
N ALA A 35 -13.31 18.33 -4.99
CA ALA A 35 -11.90 18.28 -5.36
C ALA A 35 -11.14 17.16 -4.63
N LEU A 36 -11.53 16.83 -3.40
CA LEU A 36 -11.02 15.66 -2.68
C LEU A 36 -11.43 14.36 -3.37
N ARG A 37 -12.70 14.17 -3.73
CA ARG A 37 -13.17 12.96 -4.43
C ARG A 37 -12.50 12.76 -5.79
N VAL A 38 -12.26 13.82 -6.57
CA VAL A 38 -11.51 13.72 -7.84
C VAL A 38 -10.11 13.17 -7.61
N ARG A 39 -9.39 13.66 -6.60
CA ARG A 39 -8.05 13.15 -6.26
C ARG A 39 -8.09 11.71 -5.74
N VAL A 40 -9.14 11.33 -5.01
CA VAL A 40 -9.34 9.94 -4.56
C VAL A 40 -9.61 9.01 -5.76
N ALA A 41 -10.40 9.44 -6.74
CA ALA A 41 -10.64 8.65 -7.94
C ALA A 41 -9.34 8.41 -8.73
N ALA A 42 -8.55 9.47 -8.97
CA ALA A 42 -7.24 9.31 -9.61
C ALA A 42 -6.29 8.39 -8.82
N ALA A 43 -6.30 8.46 -7.48
CA ALA A 43 -5.52 7.56 -6.63
C ALA A 43 -5.96 6.10 -6.76
N LYS A 44 -7.29 5.87 -6.82
CA LYS A 44 -7.89 4.55 -7.01
C LYS A 44 -7.47 3.96 -8.36
N ASP A 45 -7.54 4.73 -9.42
CA ASP A 45 -7.19 4.27 -10.77
C ASP A 45 -5.69 3.91 -10.85
N ALA A 46 -4.82 4.77 -10.33
CA ALA A 46 -3.38 4.47 -10.24
C ALA A 46 -3.07 3.22 -9.40
N ALA A 47 -3.82 3.00 -8.30
CA ALA A 47 -3.67 1.79 -7.50
C ALA A 47 -4.13 0.53 -8.27
N ALA A 48 -5.22 0.62 -9.04
CA ALA A 48 -5.68 -0.48 -9.88
C ALA A 48 -4.65 -0.81 -10.98
N GLU A 49 -4.09 0.20 -11.64
CA GLU A 49 -3.03 0.05 -12.66
C GLU A 49 -1.75 -0.57 -12.09
N ALA A 50 -1.39 -0.25 -10.85
CA ALA A 50 -0.23 -0.86 -10.19
C ALA A 50 -0.44 -2.34 -9.86
N LEU A 51 -1.68 -2.73 -9.54
CA LEU A 51 -2.03 -4.08 -9.08
C LEU A 51 -2.41 -5.06 -10.20
N GLN A 52 -2.88 -4.58 -11.34
CA GLN A 52 -3.25 -5.43 -12.48
C GLN A 52 -2.05 -6.28 -12.97
N GLU A 53 -2.33 -7.30 -13.79
CA GLU A 53 -1.29 -8.09 -14.42
C GLU A 53 -0.37 -7.22 -15.28
N GLY A 54 0.95 -7.37 -15.10
CA GLY A 54 1.95 -6.50 -15.73
C GLY A 54 2.05 -5.10 -15.10
N GLY A 55 1.23 -4.78 -14.10
CA GLY A 55 1.33 -3.58 -13.28
C GLY A 55 2.58 -3.54 -12.42
N SER A 56 2.97 -2.34 -11.97
CA SER A 56 4.24 -2.13 -11.26
C SER A 56 4.37 -2.96 -9.98
N SER A 57 3.32 -3.06 -9.17
CA SER A 57 3.32 -3.86 -7.94
C SER A 57 3.28 -5.36 -8.24
N ASN A 58 2.54 -5.76 -9.28
CA ASN A 58 2.51 -7.15 -9.75
C ASN A 58 3.91 -7.63 -10.19
N LEU A 59 4.59 -6.84 -11.03
CA LEU A 59 5.95 -7.14 -11.50
C LEU A 59 6.98 -7.12 -10.38
N ALA A 60 6.92 -6.14 -9.48
CA ALA A 60 7.81 -6.05 -8.33
C ALA A 60 7.65 -7.27 -7.41
N PHE A 61 6.42 -7.72 -7.17
CA PHE A 61 6.16 -8.90 -6.37
C PHE A 61 6.64 -10.19 -7.06
N ALA A 62 6.43 -10.31 -8.37
CA ALA A 62 6.97 -11.43 -9.14
C ALA A 62 8.51 -11.48 -9.10
N GLN A 63 9.18 -10.32 -9.14
CA GLN A 63 10.63 -10.24 -8.99
C GLN A 63 11.07 -10.67 -7.59
N PHE A 64 10.41 -10.17 -6.55
CA PHE A 64 10.67 -10.55 -5.16
C PHE A 64 10.63 -12.07 -4.95
N LEU A 65 9.64 -12.76 -5.52
CA LEU A 65 9.53 -14.22 -5.44
C LEU A 65 10.68 -14.94 -6.16
N LYS A 66 11.12 -14.45 -7.32
CA LYS A 66 12.29 -15.00 -8.03
C LYS A 66 13.56 -14.86 -7.19
N ASP A 67 13.75 -13.70 -6.57
CA ASP A 67 14.93 -13.42 -5.75
C ASP A 67 14.99 -14.37 -4.52
N MET A 68 13.83 -14.66 -3.92
CA MET A 68 13.72 -15.65 -2.83
C MET A 68 14.10 -17.06 -3.29
N ASP A 69 13.66 -17.50 -4.47
CA ASP A 69 13.99 -18.83 -4.99
C ASP A 69 15.47 -18.96 -5.35
N ILE A 70 16.09 -17.90 -5.87
CA ILE A 70 17.53 -17.85 -6.11
C ILE A 70 18.31 -17.96 -4.80
N SER A 71 17.87 -17.24 -3.76
CA SER A 71 18.48 -17.30 -2.41
C SER A 71 18.45 -18.72 -1.82
N LYS A 72 17.33 -19.44 -1.97
CA LYS A 72 17.22 -20.85 -1.52
C LYS A 72 18.17 -21.79 -2.26
N LYS A 73 18.39 -21.58 -3.56
CA LYS A 73 19.31 -22.42 -4.34
C LYS A 73 20.77 -22.20 -3.91
N HIS A 74 21.16 -20.95 -3.68
CA HIS A 74 22.51 -20.61 -3.21
C HIS A 74 22.85 -21.24 -1.84
N THR A 75 21.86 -21.32 -0.93
CA THR A 75 22.05 -21.96 0.38
C THR A 75 22.10 -23.49 0.30
N ALA A 76 21.43 -24.11 -0.67
CA ALA A 76 21.51 -25.54 -0.93
C ALA A 76 22.86 -25.96 -1.56
N ASP A 77 23.39 -25.15 -2.50
CA ASP A 77 24.67 -25.43 -3.16
C ASP A 77 25.87 -25.27 -2.21
N ALA A 78 25.80 -24.32 -1.26
CA ALA A 78 26.81 -24.17 -0.21
C ALA A 78 26.87 -25.37 0.75
N HIS A 79 25.77 -26.11 0.92
CA HIS A 79 25.75 -27.34 1.72
C HIS A 79 26.38 -28.55 1.03
N TYR A 80 26.54 -28.52 -0.31
CA TYR A 80 27.11 -29.63 -1.09
C TYR A 80 28.62 -29.51 -1.35
N SER A 81 29.26 -28.36 -1.13
CA SER A 81 30.71 -28.19 -1.38
C SER A 81 31.61 -28.58 -0.20
N GLY A 82 31.04 -28.98 0.94
CA GLY A 82 31.78 -29.29 2.18
C GLY A 82 32.30 -30.72 2.37
N LYS A 83 32.23 -31.61 1.37
CA LYS A 83 32.72 -32.99 1.49
C LYS A 83 33.76 -33.35 0.44
N LEU A 84 35.00 -32.90 0.66
CA LEU A 84 36.16 -33.68 0.27
C LEU A 84 37.30 -33.40 1.26
N ILE A 85 37.28 -34.12 2.39
CA ILE A 85 38.49 -34.35 3.19
C ILE A 85 39.01 -35.71 2.72
N PRO A 86 40.10 -35.77 1.93
CA PRO A 86 40.73 -37.05 1.63
C PRO A 86 41.49 -37.54 2.88
N ILE A 87 41.41 -38.84 3.10
CA ILE A 87 42.06 -39.59 4.20
C ILE A 87 43.56 -39.70 3.91
#